data_AF-A0A2V8UKA2-F1
#
_entry.id   AF-A0A2V8UKA2-F1
#
_cell.length_a   1.000
_cell.length_b   1.000
_cell.length_c   1.000
_cell.angle_alpha   90.00
_cell.angle_beta   90.00
_cell.angle_gamma   90.00
#
_symmetry.space_group_name_H-M   'P 1'
#
loop_
_entity.id
_entity.type
_entity.pdbx_description
1 polymer ?
#
loop_
_entity_poly.entity_id
_entity_poly.type
_entity_poly.pdbx_seq_one_letter_code
_entity_poly.pdbx_strand_id
1 'polypeptide(L)'
;MRDEKLDLNGHIQRQLEETDRSWTEWEEQRQFAGRKEMQKVRITALRPITWISDETPAHRQIAVHIVGAIQSHLEGSPILDKHGKDISRTDYITSLAPGRYGVKVRSFYRGRWGIENQGFRSLSQTWDIDRPAGHSYAAVLARLVFVFLIYNAQHFFEKQSRHHPDYAEQLRQMRSYGPAIGLAGATIIAVTVSGFCCALSSRRMLELQKRRLLNLMQPGLAAGKPIQEVMRELDHT
;
A
#
# COMPACT_ATOMS: atom_id res chain seq x y z
N MET A 1 4.29 13.84 -4.41
CA MET A 1 3.91 15.16 -4.95
C MET A 1 3.52 16.04 -3.77
N ARG A 2 4.23 17.13 -3.48
CA ARG A 2 3.76 18.19 -2.56
C ARG A 2 2.97 19.15 -3.43
N ASP A 3 1.68 19.30 -3.18
CA ASP A 3 0.90 20.34 -3.84
C ASP A 3 1.04 21.62 -3.01
N GLU A 4 1.92 22.51 -3.45
CA GLU A 4 2.21 23.78 -2.78
C GLU A 4 1.01 24.74 -2.87
N LYS A 5 0.01 24.45 -3.73
CA LYS A 5 -1.20 25.28 -3.94
C LYS A 5 -2.42 24.84 -3.12
N LEU A 6 -2.27 23.91 -2.19
CA LEU A 6 -3.36 23.57 -1.27
C LEU A 6 -3.72 24.77 -0.39
N ASP A 7 -5.00 25.17 -0.43
CA ASP A 7 -5.57 26.29 0.35
C ASP A 7 -5.31 26.16 1.87
N LEU A 8 -5.09 24.93 2.34
CA LEU A 8 -4.73 24.63 3.72
C LEU A 8 -3.38 25.20 4.17
N ASN A 9 -2.41 25.38 3.27
CA ASN A 9 -1.04 25.71 3.63
C ASN A 9 -0.94 27.03 4.42
N GLY A 10 -1.74 28.04 4.04
CA GLY A 10 -1.79 29.32 4.74
C GLY A 10 -2.40 29.22 6.13
N HIS A 11 -3.37 28.32 6.35
CA HIS A 11 -3.94 28.09 7.68
C HIS A 11 -3.00 27.30 8.59
N ILE A 12 -2.26 26.32 8.03
CA ILE A 12 -1.24 25.57 8.74
C ILE A 12 -0.12 26.50 9.20
N GLN A 13 0.39 27.36 8.30
CA GLN A 13 1.47 28.29 8.62
C GLN A 13 1.10 29.23 9.75
N ARG A 14 -0.07 29.89 9.65
CA ARG A 14 -0.57 30.79 10.70
C ARG A 14 -0.65 30.13 12.06
N GLN A 15 -1.15 28.88 12.10
CA GLN A 15 -1.21 28.14 13.35
C GLN A 15 0.17 27.73 13.88
N LEU A 16 1.16 27.47 13.02
CA LEU A 16 2.52 27.13 13.48
C LEU A 16 3.26 28.33 14.05
N GLU A 17 2.93 29.55 13.61
CA GLU A 17 3.52 30.82 14.05
C GLU A 17 2.88 31.39 15.33
N GLU A 18 1.82 30.78 15.85
CA GLU A 18 1.21 31.17 17.13
C GLU A 18 2.25 31.11 18.27
N THR A 19 2.49 32.25 18.94
CA THR A 19 3.51 32.43 19.99
C THR A 19 3.33 31.52 21.20
N ASP A 20 2.10 31.11 21.51
CA ASP A 20 1.74 30.24 22.64
C ASP A 20 1.66 28.75 22.24
N ARG A 21 2.04 28.41 21.01
CA ARG A 21 1.96 27.03 20.52
C ARG A 21 2.88 26.12 21.34
N SER A 22 2.26 25.13 21.98
CA SER A 22 3.01 24.09 22.69
C SER A 22 3.66 23.11 21.71
N TRP A 23 4.95 22.90 21.89
CA TRP A 23 5.75 21.91 21.15
C TRP A 23 6.21 20.81 22.08
N THR A 24 6.37 19.60 21.55
CA THR A 24 7.13 18.54 22.20
C THR A 24 8.35 18.22 21.39
N GLU A 25 9.46 17.96 22.08
CA GLU A 25 10.76 17.75 21.49
C GLU A 25 11.40 16.47 22.02
N TRP A 26 12.11 15.76 21.14
CA TRP A 26 13.02 14.67 21.53
C TRP A 26 14.10 14.50 20.46
N GLU A 27 15.14 13.76 20.82
CA GLU A 27 16.16 13.30 19.90
C GLU A 27 15.82 11.90 19.39
N GLU A 28 16.06 11.65 18.11
CA GLU A 28 15.85 10.33 17.51
C GLU A 28 16.94 9.97 16.51
N GLN A 29 17.27 8.68 16.47
CA GLN A 29 18.13 8.15 15.42
C GLN A 29 17.32 7.96 14.13
N ARG A 30 17.80 8.51 13.02
CA ARG A 30 17.26 8.28 11.69
C ARG A 30 18.31 7.71 10.76
N GLN A 31 17.83 6.93 9.80
CA GLN A 31 18.61 6.60 8.61
C GLN A 31 18.27 7.61 7.52
N PHE A 32 19.20 8.49 7.19
CA PHE A 32 19.07 9.52 6.16
C PHE A 32 20.25 9.39 5.18
N ALA A 33 19.95 9.38 3.88
CA ALA A 33 20.95 9.13 2.82
C ALA A 33 21.84 7.89 3.06
N GLY A 34 21.28 6.83 3.67
CA GLY A 34 22.00 5.58 3.99
C GLY A 34 22.82 5.60 5.28
N ARG A 35 23.01 6.76 5.92
CA ARG A 35 23.74 6.92 7.19
C ARG A 35 22.79 6.97 8.38
N LYS A 36 23.20 6.43 9.52
CA LYS A 36 22.49 6.61 10.79
C LYS A 36 22.96 7.91 11.42
N GLU A 37 22.04 8.78 11.77
CA GLU A 37 22.31 10.10 12.33
C GLU A 37 21.29 10.41 13.44
N MET A 38 21.72 11.12 14.48
CA MET A 38 20.84 11.65 15.51
C MET A 38 20.26 12.99 15.06
N GLN A 39 18.95 13.13 15.14
CA GLN A 39 18.23 14.34 14.76
C GLN A 39 17.34 14.80 15.90
N LYS A 40 17.23 16.12 16.09
CA LYS A 40 16.23 16.71 16.97
C LYS A 40 14.91 16.81 16.21
N VAL A 41 13.82 16.41 16.85
CA VAL A 41 12.48 16.52 16.28
C VAL A 41 11.59 17.30 17.22
N ARG A 42 10.94 18.32 16.68
CA ARG A 42 9.88 19.09 17.33
C ARG A 42 8.55 18.78 16.65
N ILE A 43 7.53 18.48 17.44
CA ILE A 43 6.20 18.15 16.95
C ILE A 43 5.12 18.96 17.65
N THR A 44 4.04 19.26 16.92
CA THR A 44 2.83 19.80 17.49
C THR A 44 1.61 19.34 16.71
N ALA A 45 0.46 19.29 17.39
CA ALA A 45 -0.83 19.07 16.76
C ALA A 45 -1.53 20.42 16.60
N LEU A 46 -2.01 20.69 15.39
CA LEU A 46 -2.76 21.88 15.08
C LEU A 46 -4.25 21.68 15.37
N ARG A 47 -4.97 22.78 15.51
CA ARG A 47 -6.43 22.75 15.57
C ARG A 47 -6.96 22.18 14.24
N PRO A 48 -8.03 21.38 14.26
CA PRO A 48 -8.60 20.81 13.05
C PRO A 48 -8.91 21.89 12.03
N ILE A 49 -8.61 21.63 10.76
CA ILE A 49 -8.89 22.55 9.66
C ILE A 49 -9.98 21.91 8.80
N THR A 50 -11.05 22.65 8.51
CA THR A 50 -12.06 22.22 7.56
C THR A 50 -11.44 22.22 6.17
N TRP A 51 -11.36 21.03 5.54
CA TRP A 51 -10.73 20.88 4.24
C TRP A 51 -11.73 20.96 3.10
N ILE A 52 -12.93 20.42 3.29
CA ILE A 52 -14.02 20.51 2.32
C ILE A 52 -15.20 21.19 3.01
N SER A 53 -15.64 22.30 2.42
CA SER A 53 -16.90 22.96 2.72
C SER A 53 -17.50 23.44 1.39
N ASP A 54 -18.47 22.71 0.86
CA ASP A 54 -19.21 23.17 -0.31
C ASP A 54 -20.42 24.02 0.13
N GLU A 55 -20.70 25.08 -0.63
CA GLU A 55 -21.63 26.18 -0.29
C GLU A 55 -23.12 25.80 -0.17
N THR A 56 -23.50 24.52 -0.16
CA THR A 56 -24.91 24.10 -0.10
C THR A 56 -25.33 23.51 1.25
N PRO A 57 -26.60 23.71 1.68
CA PRO A 57 -27.00 23.59 3.09
C PRO A 57 -27.08 22.17 3.65
N ALA A 58 -26.80 21.13 2.84
CA ALA A 58 -27.23 19.78 3.15
C ALA A 58 -26.12 18.79 3.58
N HIS A 59 -24.82 19.09 3.51
CA HIS A 59 -23.79 18.02 3.64
C HIS A 59 -22.58 18.35 4.55
N ARG A 60 -21.95 17.25 5.02
CA ARG A 60 -20.92 17.13 6.07
C ARG A 60 -19.67 17.98 5.84
N GLN A 61 -19.32 18.80 6.83
CA GLN A 61 -17.98 19.38 6.95
C GLN A 61 -16.96 18.28 7.26
N ILE A 62 -15.92 18.17 6.43
CA ILE A 62 -14.79 17.27 6.69
C ILE A 62 -13.66 18.10 7.30
N ALA A 63 -13.53 17.99 8.63
CA ALA A 63 -12.37 18.51 9.33
C ALA A 63 -11.23 17.47 9.29
N VAL A 64 -10.03 17.95 8.99
CA VAL A 64 -8.80 17.16 9.07
C VAL A 64 -7.97 17.62 10.25
N HIS A 65 -7.28 16.68 10.88
CA HIS A 65 -6.25 16.95 11.86
C HIS A 65 -4.92 17.13 11.15
N ILE A 66 -4.11 18.05 11.67
CA ILE A 66 -2.81 18.34 11.10
C ILE A 66 -1.77 18.27 12.20
N VAL A 67 -0.69 17.56 11.92
CA VAL A 67 0.46 17.44 12.82
C VAL A 67 1.67 17.99 12.09
N GLY A 68 2.23 19.09 12.61
CA GLY A 68 3.45 19.68 12.10
C GLY A 68 4.66 19.05 12.79
N ALA A 69 5.62 18.57 12.01
CA ALA A 69 6.90 18.09 12.52
C ALA A 69 8.05 18.86 11.86
N ILE A 70 8.96 19.37 12.69
CA ILE A 70 10.18 20.05 12.27
C ILE A 70 11.35 19.21 12.75
N GLN A 71 12.28 18.94 11.85
CA GLN A 71 13.48 18.13 12.09
C GLN A 71 14.71 18.97 11.84
N SER A 72 15.74 18.79 12.65
CA SER A 72 17.04 19.44 12.48
C SER A 72 18.16 18.49 12.87
N HIS A 73 19.37 18.81 12.46
CA HIS A 73 20.56 18.23 13.09
C HIS A 73 20.60 18.62 14.58
N LEU A 74 21.44 17.94 15.37
CA LEU A 74 21.59 18.24 16.80
C LEU A 74 22.05 19.69 17.05
N GLU A 75 22.86 20.21 16.15
CA GLU A 75 23.36 21.60 16.15
C GLU A 75 22.27 22.62 15.78
N GLY A 76 21.08 22.17 15.38
CA GLY A 76 19.94 23.02 15.01
C GLY A 76 19.89 23.41 13.53
N SER A 77 20.87 23.00 12.72
CA SER A 77 20.87 23.26 11.28
C SER A 77 19.74 22.48 10.58
N PRO A 78 19.16 23.03 9.50
CA PRO A 78 18.05 22.41 8.77
C PRO A 78 18.51 21.14 8.04
N ILE A 79 17.59 20.20 7.88
CA ILE A 79 17.79 19.01 7.04
C ILE A 79 17.58 19.41 5.57
N LEU A 80 18.63 19.27 4.76
CA LEU A 80 18.59 19.54 3.33
C LEU A 80 18.52 18.26 2.50
N ASP A 81 17.87 18.32 1.33
CA ASP A 81 17.93 17.26 0.34
C ASP A 81 19.23 17.29 -0.49
N LYS A 82 19.38 16.33 -1.41
CA LYS A 82 20.57 16.24 -2.29
C LYS A 82 20.76 17.45 -3.22
N HIS A 83 19.75 18.31 -3.36
CA HIS A 83 19.76 19.52 -4.17
C HIS A 83 19.85 20.79 -3.31
N GLY A 84 20.02 20.66 -1.98
CA GLY A 84 20.08 21.79 -1.06
C GLY A 84 18.72 22.38 -0.68
N LYS A 85 17.60 21.74 -1.04
CA LYS A 85 16.26 22.19 -0.63
C LYS A 85 16.01 21.81 0.82
N ASP A 86 15.49 22.74 1.61
CA ASP A 86 15.08 22.46 2.99
C ASP A 86 13.87 21.51 3.03
N ILE A 87 14.07 20.38 3.70
CA ILE A 87 13.08 19.33 3.92
C ILE A 87 12.84 19.05 5.40
N SER A 88 13.28 19.96 6.28
CA SER A 88 13.14 19.89 7.74
C SER A 88 11.70 19.73 8.19
N ARG A 89 10.76 20.32 7.45
CA ARG A 89 9.34 20.33 7.81
C ARG A 89 8.56 19.24 7.10
N THR A 90 7.69 18.57 7.84
CA THR A 90 6.67 17.66 7.31
C THR A 90 5.34 17.91 8.01
N ASP A 91 4.29 18.13 7.22
CA ASP A 91 2.92 18.28 7.72
C ASP A 91 2.15 16.99 7.44
N TYR A 92 1.65 16.34 8.49
CA TYR A 92 0.81 15.15 8.39
C TYR A 92 -0.66 15.57 8.44
N ILE A 93 -1.34 15.47 7.30
CA ILE A 93 -2.79 15.72 7.19
C ILE A 93 -3.50 14.38 7.33
N THR A 94 -4.39 14.25 8.30
CA THR A 94 -5.01 12.97 8.65
C THR A 94 -6.41 13.12 9.22
N SER A 95 -7.24 12.08 9.07
CA SER A 95 -8.51 11.94 9.78
C SER A 95 -8.34 11.35 11.19
N LEU A 96 -7.13 10.88 11.54
CA LEU A 96 -6.85 10.32 12.87
C LEU A 96 -6.81 11.44 13.91
N ALA A 97 -7.44 11.19 15.07
CA ALA A 97 -7.29 12.08 16.22
C ALA A 97 -5.79 12.19 16.61
N PRO A 98 -5.23 13.41 16.74
CA PRO A 98 -3.80 13.58 16.89
C PRO A 98 -3.27 13.13 18.26
N GLY A 99 -4.15 13.01 19.26
CA GLY A 99 -3.76 12.74 20.64
C GLY A 99 -2.84 13.84 21.19
N ARG A 100 -1.98 13.49 22.15
CA ARG A 100 -1.03 14.43 22.75
C ARG A 100 0.05 14.84 21.72
N TYR A 101 0.03 16.11 21.31
CA TYR A 101 0.95 16.76 20.36
C TYR A 101 1.12 16.09 18.98
N GLY A 102 0.32 15.08 18.62
CA GLY A 102 0.44 14.42 17.31
C GLY A 102 1.48 13.31 17.22
N VAL A 103 2.11 12.90 18.33
CA VAL A 103 3.20 11.90 18.33
C VAL A 103 2.76 10.58 17.71
N LYS A 104 1.54 10.11 18.03
CA LYS A 104 0.98 8.86 17.48
C LYS A 104 0.80 8.92 15.97
N VAL A 105 0.32 10.05 15.44
CA VAL A 105 0.13 10.27 14.00
C VAL A 105 1.48 10.20 13.30
N ARG A 106 2.50 10.92 13.78
CA ARG A 106 3.84 10.84 13.18
C ARG A 106 4.40 9.42 13.21
N SER A 107 4.25 8.71 14.33
CA SER A 107 4.68 7.31 14.44
C SER A 107 3.99 6.41 13.40
N PHE A 108 2.67 6.56 13.24
CA PHE A 108 1.89 5.84 12.23
C PHE A 108 2.40 6.10 10.81
N TYR A 109 2.55 7.36 10.41
CA TYR A 109 3.04 7.71 9.06
C TYR A 109 4.52 7.36 8.86
N ARG A 110 5.34 7.34 9.91
CA ARG A 110 6.70 6.80 9.83
C ARG A 110 6.73 5.32 9.51
N GLY A 111 5.76 4.55 10.01
CA GLY A 111 5.60 3.14 9.64
C GLY A 111 5.39 2.95 8.13
N ARG A 112 4.76 3.91 7.44
CA ARG A 112 4.55 3.89 5.98
C ARG A 112 5.87 3.84 5.21
N TRP A 113 6.90 4.55 5.69
CA TRP A 113 8.23 4.52 5.08
C TRP A 113 8.87 3.13 5.14
N GLY A 114 8.56 2.35 6.18
CA GLY A 114 8.96 0.94 6.27
C GLY A 114 8.30 0.11 5.16
N ILE A 115 7.00 0.30 4.92
CA ILE A 115 6.28 -0.38 3.84
C ILE A 115 6.84 0.02 2.47
N GLU A 116 7.05 1.32 2.23
CA GLU A 116 7.57 1.81 0.96
C GLU A 116 9.00 1.30 0.72
N ASN A 117 9.96 1.55 1.61
CA ASN A 117 11.35 1.20 1.31
C ASN A 117 11.68 -0.28 1.49
N GLN A 118 11.15 -0.95 2.50
CA GLN A 118 11.44 -2.37 2.72
C GLN A 118 10.58 -3.24 1.80
N GLY A 119 9.31 -2.87 1.61
CA GLY A 119 8.40 -3.55 0.71
C GLY A 119 8.84 -3.41 -0.74
N PHE A 120 9.07 -2.19 -1.26
CA PHE A 120 9.51 -2.04 -2.65
C PHE A 120 10.87 -2.68 -2.92
N ARG A 121 11.85 -2.56 -2.00
CA ARG A 121 13.14 -3.25 -2.18
C ARG A 121 13.01 -4.76 -2.18
N SER A 122 12.19 -5.34 -1.28
CA SER A 122 11.96 -6.78 -1.30
C SER A 122 11.28 -7.21 -2.60
N LEU A 123 10.26 -6.47 -3.04
CA LEU A 123 9.53 -6.76 -4.28
C LEU A 123 10.40 -6.63 -5.54
N SER A 124 11.27 -5.63 -5.64
CA SER A 124 12.17 -5.48 -6.78
C SER A 124 13.38 -6.41 -6.71
N GLN A 125 14.08 -6.45 -5.57
CA GLN A 125 15.36 -7.17 -5.47
C GLN A 125 15.22 -8.66 -5.19
N THR A 126 14.16 -9.08 -4.47
CA THR A 126 13.92 -10.50 -4.14
C THR A 126 12.94 -11.14 -5.11
N TRP A 127 11.91 -10.41 -5.53
CA TRP A 127 10.83 -10.94 -6.36
C TRP A 127 10.88 -10.52 -7.83
N ASP A 128 11.83 -9.65 -8.20
CA ASP A 128 12.06 -9.20 -9.57
C ASP A 128 10.77 -8.69 -10.24
N ILE A 129 9.96 -7.91 -9.49
CA ILE A 129 8.66 -7.42 -9.95
C ILE A 129 8.78 -6.51 -11.18
N ASP A 130 9.95 -5.87 -11.35
CA ASP A 130 10.27 -4.98 -12.46
C ASP A 130 10.53 -5.74 -13.78
N ARG A 131 10.76 -7.06 -13.72
CA ARG A 131 10.93 -7.89 -14.91
C ARG A 131 9.56 -8.27 -15.49
N PRO A 132 9.28 -7.90 -16.75
CA PRO A 132 8.03 -8.27 -17.40
C PRO A 132 7.97 -9.79 -17.60
N ALA A 133 6.82 -10.40 -17.27
CA ALA A 133 6.56 -11.83 -17.49
C ALA A 133 5.66 -12.12 -18.70
N GLY A 134 5.45 -11.10 -19.53
CA GLY A 134 4.64 -11.17 -20.74
C GLY A 134 4.37 -9.78 -21.29
N HIS A 135 3.80 -9.72 -22.49
CA HIS A 135 3.53 -8.46 -23.18
C HIS A 135 2.08 -7.98 -23.03
N SER A 136 1.17 -8.79 -22.46
CA SER A 136 -0.23 -8.40 -22.24
C SER A 136 -0.44 -7.84 -20.84
N TYR A 137 -1.35 -6.86 -20.73
CA TYR A 137 -1.76 -6.27 -19.46
C TYR A 137 -2.24 -7.34 -18.45
N ALA A 138 -3.02 -8.32 -18.91
CA ALA A 138 -3.52 -9.40 -18.07
C ALA A 138 -2.40 -10.28 -17.50
N ALA A 139 -1.36 -10.57 -18.29
CA ALA A 139 -0.21 -11.34 -17.82
C ALA A 139 0.60 -10.56 -16.77
N VAL A 140 0.81 -9.25 -17.00
CA VAL A 140 1.46 -8.36 -16.02
C VAL A 140 0.65 -8.29 -14.72
N LEU A 141 -0.66 -8.06 -14.81
CA LEU A 141 -1.54 -7.99 -13.63
C LEU A 141 -1.57 -9.31 -12.85
N ALA A 142 -1.67 -10.44 -13.54
CA ALA A 142 -1.67 -11.76 -12.91
C ALA A 142 -0.35 -12.02 -12.16
N ARG A 143 0.80 -11.64 -12.73
CA ARG A 143 2.10 -11.73 -12.05
C ARG A 143 2.14 -10.86 -10.81
N LEU A 144 1.73 -9.59 -10.90
CA LEU A 144 1.73 -8.68 -9.76
C LEU A 144 0.91 -9.26 -8.61
N VAL A 145 -0.27 -9.78 -8.91
CA VAL A 145 -1.15 -10.41 -7.90
C VAL A 145 -0.52 -11.66 -7.31
N PHE A 146 0.11 -12.51 -8.13
CA PHE A 146 0.81 -13.70 -7.65
C PHE A 146 1.96 -13.34 -6.71
N VAL A 147 2.81 -12.38 -7.09
CA VAL A 147 3.93 -11.88 -6.27
C VAL A 147 3.41 -11.28 -4.96
N PHE A 148 2.34 -10.48 -4.99
CA PHE A 148 1.78 -9.90 -3.77
C PHE A 148 1.18 -10.95 -2.82
N LEU A 149 0.53 -11.99 -3.35
CA LEU A 149 0.01 -13.10 -2.53
C LEU A 149 1.14 -13.85 -1.83
N ILE A 150 2.21 -14.19 -2.54
CA ILE A 150 3.36 -14.88 -1.94
C ILE A 150 4.09 -13.98 -0.95
N TYR A 151 4.29 -12.70 -1.29
CA TYR A 151 4.88 -11.71 -0.40
C TYR A 151 4.09 -11.61 0.91
N ASN A 152 2.76 -11.51 0.84
CA ASN A 152 1.90 -11.46 2.02
C ASN A 152 1.94 -12.76 2.83
N ALA A 153 1.92 -13.92 2.18
CA ALA A 153 2.01 -15.22 2.83
C ALA A 153 3.36 -15.39 3.56
N GLN A 154 4.47 -15.01 2.91
CA GLN A 154 5.79 -14.98 3.54
C GLN A 154 5.80 -14.06 4.74
N HIS A 155 5.29 -12.83 4.62
CA HIS A 155 5.30 -11.88 5.73
C HIS A 155 4.47 -12.36 6.93
N PHE A 156 3.37 -13.05 6.67
CA PHE A 156 2.54 -13.66 7.70
C PHE A 156 3.28 -14.82 8.39
N PHE A 157 3.89 -15.72 7.61
CA PHE A 157 4.72 -16.80 8.14
C PHE A 157 5.88 -16.26 8.98
N GLU A 158 6.61 -15.25 8.48
CA GLU A 158 7.68 -14.59 9.23
C GLU A 158 7.18 -14.02 10.56
N LYS A 159 5.98 -13.43 10.58
CA LYS A 159 5.41 -12.86 11.81
C LYS A 159 5.05 -13.96 12.83
N GLN A 160 4.53 -15.10 12.38
CA GLN A 160 4.13 -16.21 13.25
C GLN A 160 5.32 -17.06 13.72
N SER A 161 6.31 -17.29 12.86
CA SER A 161 7.42 -18.20 13.10
C SER A 161 8.59 -17.57 13.87
N ARG A 162 8.55 -16.27 14.18
CA ARG A 162 9.60 -15.53 14.91
C ARG A 162 10.04 -16.16 16.23
N HIS A 163 9.20 -16.99 16.85
CA HIS A 163 9.47 -17.62 18.13
C HIS A 163 9.99 -19.06 17.99
N HIS A 164 10.11 -19.60 16.77
CA HIS A 164 10.57 -20.97 16.53
C HIS A 164 12.11 -21.05 16.57
N PRO A 165 12.72 -22.09 17.18
CA PRO A 165 14.18 -22.24 17.25
C PRO A 165 14.86 -22.23 15.87
N ASP A 166 14.21 -22.84 14.88
CA ASP A 166 14.75 -23.02 13.52
C ASP A 166 14.41 -21.86 12.56
N TYR A 167 13.81 -20.79 13.07
CA TYR A 167 13.32 -19.66 12.26
C TYR A 167 14.41 -19.06 11.36
N ALA A 168 15.63 -18.92 11.89
CA ALA A 168 16.74 -18.35 11.13
C ALA A 168 17.15 -19.23 9.94
N GLU A 169 17.03 -20.55 10.05
CA GLU A 169 17.34 -21.48 8.98
C GLU A 169 16.22 -21.54 7.94
N GLN A 170 14.97 -21.61 8.38
CA GLN A 170 13.79 -21.56 7.50
C GLN A 170 13.75 -20.27 6.69
N LEU A 171 14.10 -19.13 7.29
CA LEU A 171 14.18 -17.85 6.60
C LEU A 171 15.30 -17.81 5.56
N ARG A 172 16.45 -18.43 5.85
CA ARG A 172 17.55 -18.58 4.88
C ARG A 172 17.14 -19.44 3.69
N GLN A 173 16.48 -20.58 3.95
CA GLN A 173 15.94 -21.45 2.90
C GLN A 173 14.90 -20.70 2.04
N MET A 174 13.92 -20.03 2.64
CA MET A 174 12.93 -19.22 1.90
C MET A 174 13.59 -18.16 1.02
N ARG A 175 14.54 -17.39 1.56
CA ARG A 175 15.27 -16.38 0.77
C ARG A 175 16.09 -16.97 -0.37
N SER A 176 16.61 -18.19 -0.20
CA SER A 176 17.38 -18.89 -1.25
C SER A 176 16.52 -19.30 -2.44
N TYR A 177 15.22 -19.53 -2.22
CA TYR A 177 14.29 -19.83 -3.30
C TYR A 177 13.88 -18.57 -4.07
N GLY A 178 13.77 -17.40 -3.43
CA GLY A 178 13.46 -16.13 -4.10
C GLY A 178 12.26 -16.24 -5.07
N PRO A 179 12.40 -15.89 -6.36
CA PRO A 179 11.31 -15.99 -7.35
C PRO A 179 10.91 -17.44 -7.69
N ALA A 180 11.65 -18.45 -7.24
CA ALA A 180 11.29 -19.86 -7.39
C ALA A 180 10.29 -20.35 -6.32
N ILE A 181 9.96 -19.52 -5.33
CA ILE A 181 8.84 -19.81 -4.42
C ILE A 181 7.54 -19.74 -5.22
N GLY A 182 6.80 -20.85 -5.23
CA GLY A 182 5.46 -20.93 -5.80
C GLY A 182 4.40 -21.08 -4.71
N LEU A 183 3.15 -20.72 -5.03
CA LEU A 183 2.01 -21.13 -4.23
C LEU A 183 1.86 -22.65 -4.34
N ALA A 184 1.83 -23.35 -3.19
CA ALA A 184 1.60 -24.78 -3.16
C ALA A 184 0.17 -25.13 -3.62
N GLY A 185 0.05 -26.19 -4.41
CA GLY A 185 -1.22 -26.59 -5.05
C GLY A 185 -1.48 -25.84 -6.35
N ALA A 186 -2.23 -26.46 -7.26
CA ALA A 186 -2.56 -25.91 -8.57
C ALA A 186 -3.48 -24.68 -8.45
N THR A 187 -2.88 -23.55 -8.09
CA THR A 187 -3.52 -22.25 -7.87
C THR A 187 -3.52 -21.49 -9.19
N ILE A 188 -4.71 -21.16 -9.65
CA ILE A 188 -4.93 -20.42 -10.89
C ILE A 188 -5.22 -18.97 -10.51
N ILE A 189 -4.48 -18.04 -11.09
CA ILE A 189 -4.80 -16.61 -11.01
C ILE A 189 -5.75 -16.29 -12.16
N ALA A 190 -7.00 -15.95 -11.81
CA ALA A 190 -8.03 -15.60 -12.78
C ALA A 190 -8.25 -14.08 -12.76
N VAL A 191 -8.34 -13.49 -13.95
CA VAL A 191 -8.76 -12.10 -14.15
C VAL A 191 -10.16 -12.12 -14.75
N THR A 192 -11.11 -11.46 -14.11
CA THR A 192 -12.48 -11.34 -14.62
C THR A 192 -12.53 -10.31 -15.76
N VAL A 193 -13.58 -10.39 -16.58
CA VAL A 193 -13.84 -9.39 -17.64
C VAL A 193 -13.99 -7.97 -17.05
N SER A 194 -14.49 -7.87 -15.83
CA SER A 194 -14.60 -6.63 -15.05
C SER A 194 -13.27 -6.15 -14.42
N GLY A 195 -12.15 -6.84 -14.67
CA GLY A 195 -10.82 -6.43 -14.22
C GLY A 195 -10.47 -6.82 -12.78
N PHE A 196 -11.31 -7.62 -12.10
CA PHE A 196 -10.97 -8.16 -10.78
C PHE A 196 -10.05 -9.36 -10.91
N CYS A 197 -9.09 -9.50 -10.00
CA CYS A 197 -8.15 -10.61 -10.00
C CYS A 197 -8.33 -11.44 -8.72
N CYS A 198 -8.33 -12.77 -8.84
CA CYS A 198 -8.43 -13.68 -7.71
C CYS A 198 -7.60 -14.94 -7.88
N ALA A 199 -7.19 -15.53 -6.75
CA ALA A 199 -6.58 -16.85 -6.71
C ALA A 199 -7.68 -17.90 -6.48
N LEU A 200 -7.68 -18.94 -7.32
CA LEU A 200 -8.64 -20.04 -7.25
C LEU A 200 -7.89 -21.37 -7.23
N SER A 201 -8.44 -22.36 -6.53
CA SER A 201 -8.00 -23.74 -6.72
C SER A 201 -8.45 -24.23 -8.10
N SER A 202 -7.69 -25.15 -8.70
CA SER A 202 -8.09 -25.81 -9.96
C SER A 202 -9.48 -26.43 -9.89
N ARG A 203 -9.85 -27.03 -8.74
CA ARG A 203 -11.20 -27.56 -8.51
C ARG A 203 -12.27 -26.45 -8.64
N ARG A 204 -12.04 -25.29 -8.01
CA ARG A 204 -12.99 -24.19 -8.06
C ARG A 204 -13.10 -23.60 -9.46
N MET A 205 -11.98 -23.51 -10.18
CA MET A 205 -11.98 -23.07 -11.58
C MET A 205 -12.80 -24.02 -12.47
N LEU A 206 -12.62 -25.34 -12.30
CA LEU A 206 -13.41 -26.34 -13.03
C LEU A 206 -14.91 -26.24 -12.72
N GLU A 207 -15.30 -26.01 -11.46
CA GLU A 207 -16.71 -25.78 -11.08
C GLU A 207 -17.29 -24.54 -11.78
N LEU A 208 -16.53 -23.44 -11.84
CA LEU A 208 -16.96 -22.21 -12.50
C LEU A 208 -17.05 -22.38 -14.01
N GLN A 209 -16.11 -23.07 -14.64
CA GLN A 209 -16.16 -23.38 -16.07
C GLN A 209 -17.37 -24.26 -16.41
N LYS A 210 -17.65 -25.30 -15.62
CA LYS A 210 -18.84 -26.13 -15.78
C LYS A 210 -20.12 -25.32 -15.69
N ARG A 211 -20.24 -24.44 -14.68
CA ARG A 211 -21.39 -23.54 -14.53
C ARG A 211 -21.54 -22.58 -15.70
N ARG A 212 -20.44 -22.00 -16.19
CA ARG A 212 -20.44 -21.12 -17.36
C ARG A 212 -20.99 -21.85 -18.59
N LEU A 213 -20.48 -23.06 -18.87
CA LEU A 213 -20.96 -23.88 -19.99
C LEU A 213 -22.45 -24.20 -19.86
N LEU A 214 -22.89 -24.63 -18.68
CA LEU A 214 -24.31 -24.91 -18.44
C LEU A 214 -25.21 -23.69 -18.67
N ASN A 215 -24.80 -22.51 -18.17
CA ASN A 215 -25.55 -21.26 -18.36
C ASN A 215 -25.60 -20.83 -19.82
N LEU A 216 -24.53 -21.05 -20.59
CA LEU A 216 -24.48 -20.74 -22.01
C LEU A 216 -25.33 -21.72 -22.84
N MET A 217 -25.40 -22.98 -22.43
CA MET A 217 -26.21 -24.00 -23.12
C MET A 217 -27.71 -23.92 -22.76
N GLN A 218 -28.05 -23.45 -21.57
CA GLN A 218 -29.42 -23.46 -21.03
C GLN A 218 -30.47 -22.81 -21.96
N PRO A 219 -30.22 -21.62 -22.56
CA PRO A 219 -31.19 -20.98 -23.45
C PRO A 219 -31.47 -21.79 -24.72
N GLY A 220 -30.43 -22.37 -25.34
CA GLY A 220 -30.57 -23.19 -26.56
C GLY A 220 -31.30 -24.51 -26.28
N LEU A 221 -30.97 -25.16 -25.17
CA LEU A 221 -31.66 -26.37 -24.73
C LEU A 221 -33.12 -26.10 -24.34
N ALA A 222 -33.41 -24.97 -23.68
CA ALA A 222 -34.78 -24.56 -23.35
C ALA A 222 -35.62 -24.21 -24.59
N ALA A 223 -34.97 -23.75 -25.67
CA ALA A 223 -35.59 -23.53 -26.97
C ALA A 223 -35.77 -24.82 -27.79
N GLY A 224 -35.42 -26.00 -27.24
CA GLY A 224 -35.57 -27.29 -27.89
C GLY A 224 -34.51 -27.60 -28.96
N LYS A 225 -33.43 -26.81 -29.04
CA LYS A 225 -32.36 -27.07 -30.00
C LYS A 225 -31.61 -28.37 -29.66
N PRO A 226 -31.21 -29.16 -30.67
CA PRO A 226 -30.35 -30.32 -30.44
C PRO A 226 -28.98 -29.89 -29.91
N ILE A 227 -28.39 -30.72 -29.04
CA ILE A 227 -27.15 -30.38 -28.33
C ILE A 227 -25.98 -30.09 -29.28
N GLN A 228 -25.93 -30.73 -30.45
CA GLN A 228 -24.87 -30.47 -31.44
C GLN A 228 -24.96 -29.05 -32.02
N GLU A 229 -26.16 -28.50 -32.15
CA GLU A 229 -26.37 -27.15 -32.67
C GLU A 229 -25.98 -26.11 -31.62
N VAL A 230 -26.38 -26.32 -30.36
CA VAL A 230 -25.97 -25.47 -29.24
C VAL A 230 -24.44 -25.48 -29.04
N MET A 231 -23.78 -26.63 -29.20
CA MET A 231 -22.33 -26.71 -29.09
C MET A 231 -21.61 -26.00 -30.25
N ARG A 232 -22.12 -26.09 -31.48
CA ARG A 232 -21.56 -25.34 -32.62
C ARG A 232 -21.65 -23.83 -32.43
N GLU A 233 -22.76 -23.34 -31.87
CA GLU A 233 -22.93 -21.92 -31.56
C GLU A 233 -21.89 -21.44 -30.53
N LEU A 234 -21.49 -22.31 -29.59
CA LEU A 234 -20.50 -21.98 -28.56
C LEU A 234 -19.06 -21.94 -29.07
N ASP A 235 -18.69 -22.82 -30.00
CA ASP A 235 -17.35 -22.85 -30.60
C ASP A 235 -17.03 -21.60 -31.44
N HIS A 236 -18.05 -20.79 -31.77
CA HIS A 236 -17.94 -19.55 -32.53
C HIS A 236 -17.97 -18.27 -31.67
N THR A 237 -17.97 -18.38 -30.34
CA THR A 237 -17.98 -17.26 -29.36
C THR A 237 -16.69 -17.16 -28.56
#